data_AF-A0AA90Z5E8-F1
#
_entry.id   AF-A0AA90Z5E8-F1
#
_cell.length_a   1.000
_cell.length_b   1.000
_cell.length_c   1.000
_cell.angle_alpha   90.00
_cell.angle_beta   90.00
_cell.angle_gamma   90.00
#
_symmetry.space_group_name_H-M   'P 1'
#
loop_
_entity.id
_entity.type
_entity.pdbx_description
1 polymer ?
#
loop_
_entity_poly.entity_id
_entity_poly.type
_entity_poly.pdbx_seq_one_letter_code
_entity_poly.pdbx_strand_id
1 'polypeptide(L)'
;MKKTALLIFVFMLIAFLVACNDNGNQFDTKGEQEKATNVMKGVLTSFKNEEKLAETGTSEEANQIAWKKIKEKNIKAISKELSKEDQKRLLYLLTTNKAEDLPNGGTQANLLFSQDTTIQKVSFHESSKTFTFDIERSGFDRKLVTLKQEESSWKIFKIENPK
;
A
#
# COMPACT_ATOMS: atom_id res chain seq x y z
N MET A 1 -47.33 -31.73 -40.39
CA MET A 1 -46.19 -32.07 -39.50
C MET A 1 -45.30 -30.83 -39.34
N LYS A 2 -45.59 -29.92 -38.39
CA LYS A 2 -44.81 -28.68 -38.14
C LYS A 2 -44.91 -28.21 -36.67
N LYS A 3 -44.97 -29.14 -35.71
CA LYS A 3 -45.08 -28.77 -34.28
C LYS A 3 -44.03 -29.42 -33.36
N THR A 4 -43.17 -30.28 -33.90
CA THR A 4 -42.12 -30.98 -33.12
C THR A 4 -40.76 -30.29 -33.14
N ALA A 5 -40.51 -29.34 -34.05
CA ALA A 5 -39.22 -28.65 -34.14
C ALA A 5 -39.03 -27.54 -33.09
N LEU A 6 -40.11 -26.98 -32.53
CA LEU A 6 -40.02 -25.85 -31.59
C LEU A 6 -39.65 -26.28 -30.16
N LEU A 7 -39.90 -27.54 -29.80
CA LEU A 7 -39.73 -28.05 -28.44
C LEU A 7 -38.28 -28.45 -28.13
N ILE A 8 -37.48 -28.77 -29.14
CA ILE A 8 -36.07 -29.12 -28.97
C ILE A 8 -35.21 -27.86 -28.77
N PHE A 9 -35.61 -26.73 -29.37
CA PHE A 9 -34.85 -25.47 -29.28
C PHE A 9 -35.00 -24.79 -27.90
N VAL A 10 -36.10 -25.02 -27.19
CA VAL A 10 -36.33 -24.44 -25.85
C VAL A 10 -35.58 -25.22 -24.75
N PHE A 11 -35.35 -26.52 -24.94
CA PHE A 11 -34.59 -27.32 -23.96
C PHE A 11 -33.07 -27.09 -24.02
N MET A 12 -32.52 -26.66 -25.16
CA MET A 12 -31.10 -26.30 -25.28
C MET A 12 -30.76 -24.96 -24.62
N LEU A 13 -31.74 -24.07 -24.43
CA LEU A 13 -31.56 -22.78 -23.74
C LEU A 13 -31.53 -22.91 -22.21
N ILE A 14 -32.10 -23.99 -21.64
CA ILE A 14 -32.07 -24.22 -20.19
C ILE A 14 -30.74 -24.84 -19.76
N ALA A 15 -30.05 -25.59 -20.63
CA ALA A 15 -28.73 -26.13 -20.34
C ALA A 15 -27.62 -25.06 -20.23
N PHE A 16 -27.83 -23.86 -20.80
CA PHE A 16 -26.89 -22.74 -20.65
C PHE A 16 -27.13 -21.86 -19.41
N LEU A 17 -28.23 -22.07 -18.67
CA LEU A 17 -28.50 -21.35 -17.43
C LEU A 17 -28.06 -22.09 -16.17
N VAL A 18 -27.51 -23.31 -16.29
CA VAL A 18 -27.05 -24.14 -15.15
C VAL A 18 -25.52 -24.29 -15.11
N ALA A 19 -24.78 -23.59 -15.98
CA ALA A 19 -23.32 -23.47 -15.91
C ALA A 19 -22.84 -22.11 -15.38
N CYS A 20 -23.71 -21.40 -14.64
CA CYS A 20 -23.32 -20.32 -13.72
C CYS A 20 -23.55 -20.75 -12.27
N ASN A 21 -23.35 -22.03 -11.95
CA ASN A 21 -22.74 -22.38 -10.67
C ASN A 21 -21.24 -22.13 -10.81
N ASP A 22 -20.90 -20.87 -11.05
CA ASP A 22 -19.61 -20.40 -10.59
C ASP A 22 -19.72 -20.59 -9.08
N ASN A 23 -18.99 -21.56 -8.55
CA ASN A 23 -18.67 -21.64 -7.14
C ASN A 23 -17.79 -20.40 -6.90
N GLY A 24 -18.44 -19.23 -6.96
CA GLY A 24 -17.79 -17.94 -7.01
C GLY A 24 -17.04 -17.85 -5.71
N ASN A 25 -15.72 -17.90 -5.80
CA ASN A 25 -14.86 -17.69 -4.65
C ASN A 25 -15.22 -16.30 -4.10
N GLN A 26 -16.12 -16.29 -3.12
CA GLN A 26 -16.53 -15.09 -2.44
C GLN A 26 -15.25 -14.48 -1.89
N PHE A 27 -14.97 -13.23 -2.25
CA PHE A 27 -13.75 -12.56 -1.83
C PHE A 27 -13.70 -12.54 -0.30
N ASP A 28 -12.78 -13.32 0.28
CA ASP A 28 -12.59 -13.41 1.72
C ASP A 28 -11.96 -12.11 2.22
N THR A 29 -12.83 -11.14 2.49
CA THR A 29 -12.42 -9.80 2.92
C THR A 29 -11.60 -9.86 4.21
N LYS A 30 -11.90 -10.80 5.12
CA LYS A 30 -11.21 -10.90 6.40
C LYS A 30 -9.79 -11.46 6.22
N GLY A 31 -9.65 -12.56 5.48
CA GLY A 31 -8.34 -13.13 5.16
C GLY A 31 -7.48 -12.17 4.34
N GLU A 32 -8.07 -11.44 3.40
CA GLU A 32 -7.34 -10.45 2.60
C GLU A 32 -6.97 -9.19 3.40
N GLN A 33 -7.83 -8.74 4.32
CA GLN A 33 -7.48 -7.64 5.23
C GLN A 33 -6.28 -8.00 6.12
N GLU A 34 -6.20 -9.24 6.60
CA GLU A 34 -5.06 -9.71 7.39
C GLU A 34 -3.76 -9.67 6.57
N LYS A 35 -3.79 -10.17 5.33
CA LYS A 35 -2.63 -10.11 4.41
C LYS A 35 -2.21 -8.66 4.14
N ALA A 36 -3.14 -7.77 3.82
CA ALA A 36 -2.86 -6.36 3.60
C ALA A 36 -2.29 -5.68 4.86
N THR A 37 -2.82 -6.03 6.04
CA THR A 37 -2.32 -5.51 7.32
C THR A 37 -0.89 -5.96 7.59
N ASN A 38 -0.56 -7.21 7.28
CA ASN A 38 0.80 -7.74 7.43
C ASN A 38 1.80 -7.04 6.50
N VAL A 39 1.39 -6.72 5.27
CA VAL A 39 2.20 -5.89 4.36
C VAL A 39 2.46 -4.52 4.98
N MET A 40 1.42 -3.83 5.45
CA MET A 40 1.57 -2.49 6.01
C MET A 40 2.46 -2.51 7.27
N LYS A 41 2.23 -3.44 8.20
CA LYS A 41 3.08 -3.61 9.39
C LYS A 41 4.53 -3.89 9.00
N GLY A 42 4.76 -4.77 8.03
CA GLY A 42 6.10 -5.07 7.53
C GLY A 42 6.85 -3.83 7.03
N VAL A 43 6.15 -2.91 6.35
CA VAL A 43 6.73 -1.62 5.93
C VAL A 43 7.04 -0.73 7.13
N LEU A 44 6.08 -0.57 8.05
CA LEU A 44 6.22 0.28 9.26
C LEU A 44 7.30 -0.21 10.23
N THR A 45 7.65 -1.50 10.20
CA THR A 45 8.71 -2.08 11.04
C THR A 45 9.90 -2.59 10.22
N SER A 46 10.08 -2.08 9.00
CA SER A 46 11.10 -2.60 8.08
C SER A 46 12.52 -2.33 8.54
N PHE A 47 12.76 -1.32 9.38
CA PHE A 47 14.07 -0.99 9.96
C PHE A 47 13.97 -0.85 11.48
N LYS A 48 15.12 -0.81 12.18
CA LYS A 48 15.13 -0.49 13.61
C LYS A 48 14.64 0.95 13.81
N ASN A 49 13.99 1.21 14.95
CA ASN A 49 13.61 2.59 15.28
C ASN A 49 14.85 3.47 15.37
N GLU A 50 14.78 4.66 14.77
CA GLU A 50 15.89 5.60 14.62
C GLU A 50 17.09 5.06 13.80
N GLU A 51 16.93 4.00 13.02
CA GLU A 51 17.99 3.52 12.12
C GLU A 51 18.35 4.59 11.09
N LYS A 52 19.64 4.94 11.02
CA LYS A 52 20.14 5.97 10.10
C LYS A 52 20.06 5.50 8.65
N LEU A 53 19.20 6.15 7.87
CA LEU A 53 18.99 5.84 6.46
C LEU A 53 19.88 6.69 5.56
N ALA A 54 20.08 7.96 5.86
CA ALA A 54 20.94 8.84 5.10
C ALA A 54 21.61 9.90 5.98
N GLU A 55 22.79 10.32 5.55
CA GLU A 55 23.60 11.36 6.18
C GLU A 55 24.36 12.08 5.06
N THR A 56 24.00 13.32 4.76
CA THR A 56 24.58 14.11 3.65
C THR A 56 24.49 15.61 3.94
N GLY A 57 25.18 16.43 3.15
CA GLY A 57 25.12 17.88 3.24
C GLY A 57 23.81 18.52 2.74
N THR A 58 22.90 17.76 2.10
CA THR A 58 21.62 18.31 1.62
C THR A 58 20.44 17.40 1.90
N SER A 59 19.26 18.01 2.13
CA SER A 59 18.03 17.26 2.34
C SER A 59 17.59 16.47 1.11
N GLU A 60 17.85 16.96 -0.10
CA GLU A 60 17.43 16.29 -1.34
C GLU A 60 18.22 14.99 -1.55
N GLU A 61 19.54 15.03 -1.40
CA GLU A 61 20.38 13.84 -1.46
C GLU A 61 20.01 12.85 -0.34
N ALA A 62 19.77 13.34 0.88
CA ALA A 62 19.33 12.50 1.99
C ALA A 62 18.02 11.77 1.64
N ASN A 63 17.04 12.49 1.11
CA ASN A 63 15.75 11.91 0.71
C ASN A 63 15.91 10.83 -0.36
N GLN A 64 16.76 11.06 -1.36
CA GLN A 64 17.02 10.09 -2.43
C GLN A 64 17.69 8.82 -1.90
N ILE A 65 18.70 8.95 -1.03
CA ILE A 65 19.41 7.82 -0.41
C ILE A 65 18.47 7.03 0.50
N ALA A 66 17.72 7.71 1.36
CA ALA A 66 16.78 7.08 2.28
C ALA A 66 15.66 6.35 1.53
N TRP A 67 15.10 6.99 0.50
CA TRP A 67 14.07 6.37 -0.34
C TRP A 67 14.58 5.11 -1.06
N LYS A 68 15.81 5.15 -1.59
CA LYS A 68 16.42 3.97 -2.22
C LYS A 68 16.48 2.79 -1.24
N LYS A 69 16.97 3.01 -0.01
CA LYS A 69 17.03 1.95 1.02
C LYS A 69 15.65 1.41 1.39
N ILE A 70 14.67 2.29 1.61
CA ILE A 70 13.29 1.90 1.93
C ILE A 70 12.71 1.05 0.80
N LYS A 71 12.88 1.48 -0.45
CA LYS A 71 12.37 0.77 -1.63
C LYS A 71 13.01 -0.61 -1.79
N GLU A 72 14.33 -0.72 -1.62
CA GLU A 72 15.05 -1.98 -1.72
C GLU A 72 14.53 -2.99 -0.69
N LYS A 73 14.33 -2.56 0.57
CA LYS A 73 13.85 -3.43 1.64
C LYS A 73 12.37 -3.82 1.51
N ASN A 74 11.57 -2.96 0.86
CA ASN A 74 10.12 -3.10 0.76
C ASN A 74 9.62 -3.33 -0.69
N ILE A 75 10.46 -3.88 -1.57
CA ILE A 75 10.15 -4.02 -3.01
C ILE A 75 8.88 -4.85 -3.28
N LYS A 76 8.54 -5.80 -2.41
CA LYS A 76 7.31 -6.62 -2.52
C LYS A 76 6.06 -5.90 -2.04
N ALA A 77 6.21 -4.84 -1.25
CA ALA A 77 5.13 -4.11 -0.61
C ALA A 77 4.81 -2.76 -1.29
N ILE A 78 5.73 -2.24 -2.11
CA ILE A 78 5.58 -0.94 -2.78
C ILE A 78 5.28 -1.17 -4.26
N SER A 79 4.19 -0.60 -4.76
CA SER A 79 3.82 -0.67 -6.17
C SER A 79 4.87 0.03 -7.05
N LYS A 80 5.09 -0.50 -8.25
CA LYS A 80 5.87 0.18 -9.28
C LYS A 80 5.16 1.43 -9.83
N GLU A 81 3.83 1.49 -9.67
CA GLU A 81 2.97 2.58 -10.12
C GLU A 81 2.81 3.70 -9.08
N LEU A 82 3.39 3.54 -7.87
CA LEU A 82 3.33 4.55 -6.83
C LEU A 82 3.93 5.87 -7.34
N SER A 83 3.11 6.93 -7.36
CA SER A 83 3.50 8.23 -7.93
C SER A 83 4.70 8.84 -7.19
N LYS A 84 5.50 9.69 -7.85
CA LYS A 84 6.64 10.37 -7.19
C LYS A 84 6.21 11.15 -5.95
N GLU A 85 5.02 11.74 -5.98
CA GLU A 85 4.47 12.49 -4.86
C GLU A 85 4.09 11.55 -3.70
N ASP A 86 3.49 10.40 -3.98
CA ASP A 86 3.17 9.42 -2.95
C ASP A 86 4.43 8.73 -2.40
N GLN A 87 5.48 8.57 -3.21
CA GLN A 87 6.79 8.13 -2.71
C GLN A 87 7.36 9.11 -1.68
N LYS A 88 7.25 10.43 -1.93
CA LYS A 88 7.66 11.46 -0.96
C LYS A 88 6.82 11.40 0.32
N ARG A 89 5.50 11.23 0.20
CA ARG A 89 4.60 11.08 1.35
C ARG A 89 4.95 9.84 2.18
N LEU A 90 5.25 8.71 1.52
CA LEU A 90 5.67 7.49 2.21
C LEU A 90 7.00 7.69 2.92
N LEU A 91 7.99 8.32 2.26
CA LEU A 91 9.26 8.66 2.88
C LEU A 91 9.05 9.51 4.14
N TYR A 92 8.23 10.56 4.06
CA TYR A 92 7.94 11.44 5.18
C TYR A 92 7.22 10.72 6.33
N LEU A 93 6.30 9.81 6.01
CA LEU A 93 5.62 8.96 6.99
C LEU A 93 6.63 8.07 7.73
N LEU A 94 7.60 7.49 7.02
CA LEU A 94 8.52 6.50 7.55
C LEU A 94 9.80 7.07 8.18
N THR A 95 10.03 8.38 8.09
CA THR A 95 11.31 8.98 8.49
C THR A 95 11.15 10.25 9.31
N THR A 96 12.14 10.49 10.17
CA THR A 96 12.33 11.78 10.83
C THR A 96 13.64 12.41 10.37
N ASN A 97 13.64 13.73 10.24
CA ASN A 97 14.84 14.50 9.93
C ASN A 97 15.44 15.05 11.23
N LYS A 98 16.72 14.76 11.47
CA LYS A 98 17.53 15.37 12.54
C LYS A 98 18.65 16.17 11.89
N ALA A 99 18.38 17.45 11.62
CA ALA A 99 19.41 18.36 11.14
C ALA A 99 20.47 18.59 12.24
N GLU A 100 21.75 18.55 11.87
CA GLU A 100 22.87 18.80 12.79
C GLU A 100 23.73 19.95 12.25
N ASP A 101 24.12 20.89 13.11
CA ASP A 101 25.00 22.01 12.74
C ASP A 101 26.45 21.54 12.64
N LEU A 102 27.12 21.89 11.55
CA LEU A 102 28.50 21.55 11.30
C LEU A 102 29.45 22.66 11.79
N PRO A 103 30.70 22.33 12.21
CA PRO A 103 31.67 23.33 12.67
C PRO A 103 32.05 24.40 11.64
N ASN A 104 31.80 24.14 10.35
CA ASN A 104 32.01 25.10 9.26
C ASN A 104 30.81 26.03 9.02
N GLY A 105 29.79 26.00 9.89
CA GLY A 105 28.56 26.79 9.76
C GLY A 105 27.54 26.22 8.76
N GLY A 106 27.78 25.03 8.21
CA GLY A 106 26.80 24.30 7.40
C GLY A 106 25.82 23.47 8.25
N THR A 107 24.85 22.84 7.60
CA THR A 107 23.91 21.92 8.24
C THR A 107 23.95 20.56 7.54
N GLN A 108 23.99 19.49 8.32
CA GLN A 108 23.96 18.11 7.84
C GLN A 108 22.54 17.55 7.98
N ALA A 109 22.03 16.92 6.93
CA ALA A 109 20.73 16.26 6.94
C ALA A 109 20.90 14.79 7.35
N ASN A 110 20.30 14.41 8.48
CA ASN A 110 20.21 13.02 8.91
C ASN A 110 18.76 12.54 8.83
N LEU A 111 18.48 11.57 7.98
CA LEU A 111 17.19 10.89 7.94
C LEU A 111 17.27 9.57 8.68
N LEU A 112 16.44 9.44 9.71
CA LEU A 112 16.31 8.25 10.51
C LEU A 112 14.96 7.60 10.23
N PHE A 113 14.91 6.26 10.24
CA PHE A 113 13.64 5.54 10.18
C PHE A 113 12.85 5.77 11.48
N SER A 114 11.53 5.88 11.36
CA SER A 114 10.65 6.21 12.46
C SER A 114 9.57 5.15 12.65
N GLN A 115 9.47 4.61 13.87
CA GLN A 115 8.40 3.68 14.27
C GLN A 115 7.29 4.36 15.09
N ASP A 116 7.21 5.69 15.03
CA ASP A 116 6.18 6.52 15.70
C ASP A 116 4.83 6.54 14.97
N THR A 117 4.70 5.74 13.91
CA THR A 117 3.51 5.60 13.08
C THR A 117 2.67 4.38 13.45
N THR A 118 1.36 4.58 13.57
CA THR A 118 0.41 3.56 14.01
C THR A 118 -0.77 3.46 13.04
N ILE A 119 -1.31 2.24 12.87
CA ILE A 119 -2.52 2.01 12.09
C ILE A 119 -3.72 2.26 13.01
N GLN A 120 -4.52 3.28 12.71
CA GLN A 120 -5.71 3.65 13.47
C GLN A 120 -6.93 2.87 13.01
N LYS A 121 -7.11 2.76 11.69
CA LYS A 121 -8.27 2.12 11.09
C LYS A 121 -7.91 1.49 9.75
N VAL A 122 -8.63 0.44 9.37
CA VAL A 122 -8.60 -0.14 8.03
C VAL A 122 -10.00 -0.12 7.46
N SER A 123 -10.15 0.36 6.24
CA SER A 123 -11.40 0.32 5.48
C SER A 123 -11.25 -0.47 4.20
N PHE A 124 -12.29 -1.22 3.84
CA PHE A 124 -12.37 -1.95 2.59
C PHE A 124 -13.25 -1.20 1.60
N HIS A 125 -12.77 -1.04 0.37
CA HIS A 125 -13.49 -0.42 -0.73
C HIS A 125 -13.91 -1.49 -1.73
N GLU A 126 -15.19 -1.82 -1.72
CA GLU A 126 -15.75 -2.97 -2.45
C GLU A 126 -15.59 -2.85 -3.97
N SER A 127 -15.82 -1.66 -4.54
CA SER A 127 -15.77 -1.43 -5.99
C SER A 127 -14.37 -1.56 -6.58
N SER A 128 -13.35 -1.14 -5.85
CA SER A 128 -11.95 -1.18 -6.26
C SER A 128 -11.20 -2.39 -5.71
N LYS A 129 -11.81 -3.15 -4.78
CA LYS A 129 -11.19 -4.23 -4.01
C LYS A 129 -9.86 -3.77 -3.39
N THR A 130 -9.88 -2.61 -2.74
CA THR A 130 -8.70 -2.01 -2.08
C THR A 130 -8.91 -1.88 -0.59
N PHE A 131 -7.80 -1.91 0.16
CA PHE A 131 -7.79 -1.58 1.59
C PHE A 131 -7.12 -0.23 1.79
N THR A 132 -7.76 0.65 2.55
CA THR A 132 -7.18 1.93 2.93
C THR A 132 -6.88 1.91 4.42
N PHE A 133 -5.62 2.16 4.74
CA PHE A 133 -5.06 2.23 6.08
C PHE A 133 -5.00 3.69 6.48
N ASP A 134 -5.67 4.00 7.57
CA ASP A 134 -5.54 5.27 8.23
C ASP A 134 -4.36 5.21 9.20
N ILE A 135 -3.31 5.96 8.88
CA ILE A 135 -2.04 5.92 9.59
C ILE A 135 -1.81 7.25 10.26
N GLU A 136 -1.52 7.21 11.55
CA GLU A 136 -1.19 8.37 12.37
C GLU A 136 0.25 8.27 12.83
N ARG A 137 1.01 9.33 12.54
CA ARG A 137 2.33 9.58 13.12
C ARG A 137 2.15 10.47 14.34
N SER A 138 2.54 9.95 15.51
CA SER A 138 2.30 10.59 16.81
C SER A 138 2.73 12.07 16.81
N GLY A 139 1.76 12.97 16.99
CA GLY A 139 2.00 14.41 17.15
C GLY A 139 2.36 15.18 15.88
N PHE A 140 2.22 14.59 14.69
CA PHE A 140 2.60 15.25 13.44
C PHE A 140 1.52 15.18 12.36
N ASP A 141 1.20 13.98 11.88
CA ASP A 141 0.55 13.84 10.59
C ASP A 141 -0.30 12.57 10.49
N ARG A 142 -1.37 12.65 9.71
CA ARG A 142 -2.28 11.55 9.41
C ARG A 142 -2.34 11.36 7.90
N LYS A 143 -2.26 10.12 7.44
CA LYS A 143 -2.25 9.75 6.02
C LYS A 143 -3.12 8.54 5.77
N LEU A 144 -3.76 8.52 4.60
CA LEU A 144 -4.51 7.40 4.08
C LEU A 144 -3.64 6.64 3.09
N VAL A 145 -3.21 5.44 3.45
CA VAL A 145 -2.37 4.57 2.62
C VAL A 145 -3.25 3.48 2.00
N THR A 146 -3.40 3.50 0.68
CA THR A 146 -4.24 2.52 -0.03
C THR A 146 -3.37 1.40 -0.61
N LEU A 147 -3.72 0.18 -0.25
CA LEU A 147 -3.16 -1.05 -0.80
C LEU A 147 -4.12 -1.61 -1.86
N LYS A 148 -3.54 -2.02 -2.99
CA LYS A 148 -4.21 -2.72 -4.07
C LYS A 148 -3.52 -4.06 -4.31
N GLN A 149 -4.28 -5.07 -4.68
CA GLN A 149 -3.69 -6.34 -5.08
C GLN A 149 -3.05 -6.18 -6.46
N GLU A 150 -1.76 -6.49 -6.54
CA GLU A 150 -0.99 -6.56 -7.78
C GLU A 150 -0.39 -7.96 -7.89
N GLU A 151 -0.69 -8.64 -8.99
CA GLU A 151 -0.42 -10.07 -9.19
C GLU A 151 -1.09 -10.89 -8.07
N SER A 152 -0.32 -11.31 -7.07
CA SER A 152 -0.78 -12.10 -5.91
C SER A 152 -0.43 -11.46 -4.56
N SER A 153 0.01 -10.20 -4.56
CA SER A 153 0.46 -9.50 -3.36
C SER A 153 -0.23 -8.15 -3.18
N TRP A 154 -0.52 -7.79 -1.93
CA TRP A 154 -0.97 -6.44 -1.60
C TRP A 154 0.20 -5.47 -1.66
N LYS A 155 0.02 -4.35 -2.36
CA LYS A 155 1.04 -3.31 -2.48
C LYS A 155 0.47 -1.92 -2.25
N ILE A 156 1.27 -1.07 -1.62
CA ILE A 156 1.00 0.36 -1.45
C ILE A 156 0.96 0.98 -2.84
N PHE A 157 -0.21 1.48 -3.21
CA PHE A 157 -0.48 2.03 -4.54
C PHE A 157 -0.73 3.55 -4.49
N LYS A 158 -1.23 4.07 -3.37
CA LYS A 158 -1.60 5.50 -3.25
C LYS A 158 -1.51 5.99 -1.80
N ILE A 159 -1.14 7.26 -1.61
CA ILE A 159 -1.07 7.90 -0.29
C ILE A 159 -1.71 9.27 -0.35
N GLU A 160 -2.68 9.54 0.54
CA GLU A 160 -3.44 10.78 0.52
C GLU A 160 -3.52 11.41 1.90
N ASN A 161 -3.78 12.72 1.94
CA ASN A 161 -4.21 13.38 3.17
C ASN A 161 -5.67 12.99 3.44
N PRO A 162 -6.07 12.80 4.71
CA PRO A 162 -7.48 12.73 5.06
C PRO A 162 -8.19 14.03 4.62
N LYS A 163 -9.43 13.91 4.16
CA LYS A 163 -10.29 15.05 3.82
C LYS A 163 -10.93 15.67 5.05
#